data_AF-A0A673K3Z6-F1
#
_entry.id   AF-A0A673K3Z6-F1
#
_cell.length_a   1.000
_cell.length_b   1.000
_cell.length_c   1.000
_cell.angle_alpha   90.00
_cell.angle_beta   90.00
_cell.angle_gamma   90.00
#
_symmetry.space_group_name_H-M   'P 1'
#
loop_
_entity.id
_entity.type
_entity.pdbx_description
1 polymer ?
#
loop_
_entity_poly.entity_id
_entity_poly.type
_entity_poly.pdbx_seq_one_letter_code
_entity_poly.pdbx_strand_id
1 'polypeptide(L)'
;DFQGKCLLFTEGMWQNENMTMGKQRFIVEEWGPESSCRFITFVGIVSLILSDVQAWRTFFSLCKGHDDSLFHAFLNLLLCLLVVFVVFVAGTISSVGFSAWCDSVTENGVMPSSCEDLQDTDLELGVDSNSFYDQFTIAQFGLWSAWLCWLGLTVLAFLKVYHNHRQQELLDSLVQEKELLLAAFRRLSKV
;
A
#
# COMPACT_ATOMS: atom_id res chain seq x y z
N ASP A 1 -6.94 21.98 2.89
CA ASP A 1 -7.97 21.17 2.19
C ASP A 1 -8.10 21.72 0.78
N PHE A 2 -7.76 20.93 -0.25
CA PHE A 2 -7.66 21.40 -1.64
C PHE A 2 -9.01 21.54 -2.36
N GLN A 3 -10.11 21.72 -1.62
CA GLN A 3 -11.47 21.89 -2.17
C GLN A 3 -11.87 20.80 -3.19
N GLY A 4 -11.40 19.56 -2.99
CA GLY A 4 -11.64 18.44 -3.91
C GLY A 4 -10.73 18.39 -5.14
N LYS A 5 -9.72 19.27 -5.23
CA LYS A 5 -8.72 19.23 -6.31
C LYS A 5 -7.52 18.38 -5.92
N CYS A 6 -6.93 17.68 -6.90
CA CYS A 6 -5.78 16.81 -6.68
C CYS A 6 -4.50 17.51 -7.14
N LEU A 7 -3.52 17.62 -6.26
CA LEU A 7 -2.24 18.26 -6.56
C LEU A 7 -1.32 17.37 -7.43
N LEU A 8 -1.45 16.05 -7.31
CA LEU A 8 -0.68 15.08 -8.11
C LEU A 8 -0.94 15.30 -9.60
N PHE A 9 0.11 15.43 -10.42
CA PHE A 9 0.01 15.70 -11.86
C PHE A 9 -0.65 17.05 -12.22
N THR A 10 -0.61 18.03 -11.31
CA THR A 10 -1.05 19.39 -11.65
C THR A 10 0.02 20.08 -12.48
N GLU A 11 -0.40 20.82 -13.51
CA GLU A 11 0.46 21.61 -14.37
C GLU A 11 0.15 23.11 -14.22
N GLY A 12 1.19 23.93 -14.23
CA GLY A 12 1.07 25.38 -14.18
C GLY A 12 2.32 26.09 -14.67
N MET A 13 2.21 27.41 -14.80
CA MET A 13 3.28 28.28 -15.25
C MET A 13 3.50 29.46 -14.31
N TRP A 14 4.75 29.91 -14.22
CA TRP A 14 5.12 31.12 -13.50
C TRP A 14 4.80 32.36 -14.35
N GLN A 15 4.02 33.29 -13.79
CA GLN A 15 3.78 34.59 -14.38
C GLN A 15 4.50 35.68 -13.57
N ASN A 16 5.35 36.45 -14.26
CA ASN A 16 5.97 37.64 -13.71
C ASN A 16 5.02 38.83 -13.95
N GLU A 17 4.38 39.34 -12.90
CA GLU A 17 3.68 40.62 -13.00
C GLU A 17 4.69 41.78 -13.04
N ASN A 18 4.53 42.67 -14.01
CA ASN A 18 5.48 43.76 -14.26
C ASN A 18 5.61 44.73 -13.05
N MET A 19 6.80 44.73 -12.44
CA MET A 19 7.58 45.92 -12.04
C MET A 19 7.12 46.84 -10.90
N THR A 20 6.22 46.44 -9.97
CA THR A 20 6.01 47.27 -8.75
C THR A 20 6.06 46.56 -7.41
N MET A 21 5.87 45.24 -7.36
CA MET A 21 6.17 44.40 -6.19
C MET A 21 6.61 43.05 -6.76
N GLY A 22 7.81 42.57 -6.46
CA GLY A 22 8.36 41.31 -6.99
C GLY A 22 7.64 40.06 -6.49
N LYS A 23 6.33 39.96 -6.67
CA LYS A 23 5.53 38.78 -6.33
C LYS A 23 5.46 37.90 -7.57
N GLN A 24 6.22 36.80 -7.55
CA GLN A 24 6.09 35.75 -8.55
C GLN A 24 4.79 34.99 -8.28
N ARG A 25 3.93 34.85 -9.29
CA ARG A 25 2.66 34.13 -9.16
C ARG A 25 2.72 32.85 -9.96
N PHE A 26 2.41 31.73 -9.33
CA PHE A 26 2.22 30.47 -10.03
C PHE A 26 0.75 30.31 -10.39
N ILE A 27 0.45 30.15 -11.68
CA ILE A 27 -0.92 29.97 -12.17
C ILE A 27 -1.08 28.52 -12.58
N VAL A 28 -2.00 27.82 -11.92
CA VAL A 28 -2.38 26.45 -12.31
C VAL A 28 -3.21 26.52 -13.59
N GLU A 29 -2.73 25.85 -14.63
CA GLU A 29 -3.44 25.70 -15.89
C GLU A 29 -4.40 24.51 -15.84
N GLU A 30 -3.92 23.37 -15.34
CA GLU A 30 -4.69 22.14 -15.26
C GLU A 30 -4.44 21.42 -13.94
N TRP A 31 -5.54 21.12 -13.24
CA TRP A 31 -5.49 20.32 -12.01
C TRP A 31 -5.41 18.85 -12.36
N GLY A 32 -4.62 18.11 -11.59
CA GLY A 32 -4.51 16.67 -11.74
C GLY A 32 -5.84 15.92 -11.56
N PRO A 33 -5.94 14.70 -12.10
CA PRO A 33 -7.16 13.90 -12.05
C PRO A 33 -7.54 13.58 -10.60
N GLU A 34 -8.76 13.92 -10.21
CA GLU A 34 -9.27 13.71 -8.84
C GLU A 34 -9.25 12.22 -8.44
N SER A 35 -9.39 11.31 -9.41
CA SER A 35 -9.32 9.87 -9.22
C SER A 35 -8.00 9.41 -8.62
N SER A 36 -6.87 10.05 -8.93
CA SER A 36 -5.54 9.66 -8.41
C SER A 36 -5.44 9.88 -6.91
N CYS A 37 -5.77 11.08 -6.43
CA CYS A 37 -5.77 11.37 -4.99
C CYS A 37 -6.79 10.50 -4.24
N ARG A 38 -8.03 10.39 -4.76
CA ARG A 38 -9.07 9.55 -4.17
C ARG A 38 -8.66 8.08 -4.09
N PHE A 39 -8.02 7.56 -5.13
CA PHE A 39 -7.50 6.20 -5.15
C PHE A 39 -6.46 5.97 -4.06
N ILE A 40 -5.45 6.84 -3.95
CA ILE A 40 -4.40 6.72 -2.93
C ILE A 40 -5.00 6.75 -1.52
N THR A 41 -5.88 7.71 -1.23
CA THR A 41 -6.55 7.81 0.08
C THR A 41 -7.37 6.56 0.39
N PHE A 42 -8.16 6.08 -0.57
CA PHE A 42 -8.96 4.87 -0.40
C PHE A 42 -8.08 3.65 -0.11
N VAL A 43 -7.01 3.45 -0.89
CA VAL A 43 -6.07 2.35 -0.72
C VAL A 43 -5.38 2.43 0.64
N GLY A 44 -4.96 3.61 1.07
CA GLY A 44 -4.35 3.82 2.39
C GLY A 44 -5.30 3.43 3.52
N ILE A 45 -6.55 3.92 3.50
CA ILE A 45 -7.56 3.61 4.54
C ILE A 45 -7.88 2.11 4.57
N VAL A 46 -8.14 1.50 3.41
CA VAL A 46 -8.46 0.07 3.32
C VAL A 46 -7.27 -0.77 3.81
N SER A 47 -6.05 -0.41 3.43
CA SER A 47 -4.82 -1.07 3.88
C SER A 47 -4.68 -1.02 5.41
N LEU A 48 -4.97 0.12 6.03
CA LEU A 48 -4.93 0.28 7.50
C LEU A 48 -5.96 -0.63 8.19
N ILE A 49 -7.21 -0.61 7.73
CA ILE A 49 -8.29 -1.43 8.29
C ILE A 49 -7.95 -2.92 8.16
N LEU A 50 -7.49 -3.36 6.98
CA LEU A 50 -7.15 -4.76 6.76
C LEU A 50 -5.93 -5.20 7.58
N SER A 51 -4.96 -4.31 7.79
CA SER A 51 -3.79 -4.56 8.65
C SER A 51 -4.22 -4.77 10.10
N ASP A 52 -5.11 -3.93 10.62
CA ASP A 52 -5.62 -4.04 12.00
C ASP A 52 -6.43 -5.34 12.20
N VAL A 53 -7.28 -5.69 11.23
CA VAL A 53 -8.02 -6.97 11.24
C VAL A 53 -7.07 -8.16 11.21
N GLN A 54 -5.98 -8.10 10.44
CA GLN A 54 -5.00 -9.18 10.40
C GLN A 54 -4.15 -9.27 11.67
N ALA A 55 -3.78 -8.14 12.26
CA ALA A 55 -3.09 -8.09 13.54
C ALA A 55 -3.96 -8.72 14.63
N TRP A 56 -5.23 -8.34 14.70
CA TRP A 56 -6.21 -8.92 15.61
C TRP A 56 -6.37 -10.43 15.43
N ARG A 57 -6.55 -10.89 14.18
CA ARG A 57 -6.68 -12.33 13.88
C ARG A 57 -5.44 -13.12 14.27
N THR A 58 -4.25 -12.61 13.95
CA THR A 58 -2.98 -13.25 14.27
C THR A 58 -2.79 -13.35 15.78
N PHE A 59 -3.08 -12.26 16.50
CA PHE A 59 -3.04 -12.23 17.97
C PHE A 59 -4.00 -13.27 18.57
N PHE A 60 -5.24 -13.32 18.09
CA PHE A 60 -6.23 -14.27 18.61
C PHE A 60 -5.88 -15.73 18.29
N SER A 61 -5.35 -16.01 17.09
CA SER A 61 -4.87 -17.35 16.70
C SER A 61 -3.73 -17.81 17.59
N LEU A 62 -2.77 -16.93 17.91
CA LEU A 62 -1.67 -17.21 18.84
C LEU A 62 -2.17 -17.50 20.27
N CYS A 63 -3.17 -16.74 20.75
CA CYS A 63 -3.71 -16.94 22.09
C CYS A 63 -4.60 -18.18 22.24
N LYS A 64 -5.36 -18.55 21.19
CA LYS A 64 -6.37 -19.62 21.26
C LYS A 64 -5.94 -20.94 20.60
N GLY A 65 -4.85 -20.95 19.84
CA GLY A 65 -4.32 -22.15 19.18
C GLY A 65 -5.32 -22.75 18.18
N HIS A 66 -5.95 -21.92 17.37
CA HIS A 66 -6.94 -22.38 16.40
C HIS A 66 -6.27 -22.81 15.09
N ASP A 67 -6.54 -24.05 14.65
CA ASP A 67 -6.13 -24.55 13.33
C ASP A 67 -6.97 -23.86 12.26
N ASP A 68 -6.41 -22.84 11.61
CA ASP A 68 -7.03 -22.26 10.42
C ASP A 68 -7.06 -23.31 9.31
N SER A 69 -8.24 -23.53 8.72
CA SER A 69 -8.38 -24.40 7.55
C SER A 69 -7.43 -23.97 6.42
N LEU A 70 -6.90 -24.93 5.65
CA LEU A 70 -6.04 -24.67 4.48
C LEU A 70 -6.67 -23.64 3.54
N PHE A 71 -7.97 -23.77 3.29
CA PHE A 71 -8.72 -22.85 2.44
C PHE A 71 -8.70 -21.41 2.96
N HIS A 72 -8.86 -21.22 4.27
CA HIS A 72 -8.77 -19.89 4.89
C HIS A 72 -7.36 -19.31 4.78
N ALA A 73 -6.33 -20.12 4.98
CA ALA A 73 -4.94 -19.69 4.80
C ALA A 73 -4.65 -19.28 3.34
N PHE A 74 -5.18 -20.02 2.37
CA PHE A 74 -5.05 -19.72 0.94
C PHE A 74 -5.77 -18.41 0.54
N LEU A 75 -7.01 -18.21 1.01
CA LEU A 75 -7.73 -16.95 0.79
C LEU A 75 -7.01 -15.75 1.42
N ASN A 76 -6.42 -15.93 2.61
CA ASN A 76 -5.63 -14.89 3.25
C ASN A 76 -4.39 -14.53 2.41
N LEU A 77 -3.70 -15.54 1.85
CA LEU A 77 -2.58 -15.31 0.93
C LEU A 77 -2.99 -14.52 -0.32
N LEU A 78 -4.11 -14.89 -0.96
CA LEU A 78 -4.63 -14.15 -2.12
C LEU A 78 -4.98 -12.69 -1.78
N LEU A 79 -5.60 -12.46 -0.61
CA LEU A 79 -5.90 -11.11 -0.12
C LEU A 79 -4.60 -10.31 0.08
N CYS A 80 -3.59 -10.88 0.76
CA CYS A 80 -2.32 -10.21 0.96
C CYS A 80 -1.64 -9.83 -0.35
N LEU A 81 -1.60 -10.75 -1.33
CA LEU A 81 -1.05 -10.49 -2.66
C LEU A 81 -1.79 -9.34 -3.37
N LEU A 82 -3.12 -9.34 -3.31
CA LEU A 82 -3.93 -8.27 -3.90
C LEU A 82 -3.65 -6.93 -3.24
N VAL A 83 -3.56 -6.88 -1.91
CA VAL A 83 -3.29 -5.62 -1.19
C VAL A 83 -1.86 -5.14 -1.47
N VAL A 84 -0.86 -6.02 -1.49
CA VAL A 84 0.52 -5.68 -1.91
C VAL A 84 0.52 -5.01 -3.27
N PHE A 85 -0.17 -5.60 -4.26
CA PHE A 85 -0.23 -5.07 -5.61
C PHE A 85 -0.90 -3.69 -5.65
N VAL A 86 -2.04 -3.53 -4.99
CA VAL A 86 -2.78 -2.25 -4.99
C VAL A 86 -2.01 -1.15 -4.25
N VAL A 87 -1.38 -1.46 -3.12
CA VAL A 87 -0.55 -0.50 -2.37
C VAL A 87 0.70 -0.12 -3.17
N PHE A 88 1.30 -1.04 -3.92
CA PHE A 88 2.40 -0.74 -4.83
C PHE A 88 1.98 0.28 -5.89
N VAL A 89 0.84 0.05 -6.56
CA VAL A 89 0.30 0.98 -7.56
C VAL A 89 -0.01 2.35 -6.94
N ALA A 90 -0.57 2.40 -5.73
CA ALA A 90 -0.79 3.66 -5.04
C ALA A 90 0.53 4.38 -4.71
N GLY A 91 1.56 3.64 -4.28
CA GLY A 91 2.90 4.16 -4.03
C GLY A 91 3.53 4.75 -5.30
N THR A 92 3.44 4.06 -6.43
CA THR A 92 3.99 4.56 -7.70
C THR A 92 3.26 5.78 -8.22
N ILE A 93 1.92 5.81 -8.17
CA ILE A 93 1.13 6.98 -8.57
C ILE A 93 1.47 8.19 -7.70
N SER A 94 1.61 7.99 -6.37
CA SER A 94 2.00 9.05 -5.44
C SER A 94 3.41 9.58 -5.71
N SER A 95 4.38 8.69 -5.95
CA SER A 95 5.76 9.08 -6.25
C SER A 95 5.89 9.81 -7.58
N VAL A 96 5.30 9.27 -8.65
CA VAL A 96 5.37 9.89 -9.98
C VAL A 96 4.59 11.19 -10.03
N GLY A 97 3.37 11.22 -9.48
CA GLY A 97 2.53 12.43 -9.52
C GLY A 97 3.10 13.58 -8.69
N PHE A 98 3.83 13.27 -7.62
CA PHE A 98 4.52 14.29 -6.83
C PHE A 98 5.79 14.79 -7.52
N SER A 99 6.56 13.91 -8.17
CA SER A 99 7.70 14.32 -8.99
C SER A 99 7.26 15.27 -10.10
N ALA A 100 6.18 14.91 -10.83
CA ALA A 100 5.64 15.75 -11.89
C ALA A 100 5.18 17.12 -11.38
N TRP A 101 4.57 17.17 -10.18
CA TRP A 101 4.23 18.43 -9.53
C TRP A 101 5.47 19.26 -9.20
N CYS A 102 6.50 18.66 -8.59
CA CYS A 102 7.75 19.35 -8.29
C CYS A 102 8.44 19.85 -9.56
N ASP A 103 8.42 19.08 -10.64
CA ASP A 103 8.95 19.49 -11.94
C ASP A 103 8.18 20.69 -12.51
N SER A 104 6.85 20.73 -12.37
CA SER A 104 6.05 21.88 -12.79
C SER A 104 6.35 23.14 -11.98
N VAL A 105 6.44 23.05 -10.65
CA VAL A 105 6.70 24.22 -9.78
C VAL A 105 8.14 24.71 -9.88
N THR A 106 9.11 23.82 -10.11
CA THR A 106 10.52 24.21 -10.31
C THR A 106 10.84 24.61 -11.75
N GLU A 107 9.85 24.59 -12.65
CA GLU A 107 10.02 24.79 -14.09
C GLU A 107 11.13 23.86 -14.65
N ASN A 108 11.05 22.57 -14.32
CA ASN A 108 12.03 21.54 -14.65
C ASN A 108 13.46 21.85 -14.14
N GLY A 109 13.56 22.49 -12.97
CA GLY A 109 14.84 22.86 -12.34
C GLY A 109 15.48 24.12 -12.92
N VAL A 110 14.75 24.92 -13.71
CA VAL A 110 15.20 26.26 -14.16
C VAL A 110 15.15 27.27 -13.01
N MET A 111 14.22 27.08 -12.06
CA MET A 111 14.12 27.91 -10.86
C MET A 111 15.27 27.60 -9.89
N PRO A 112 15.92 28.61 -9.29
CA PRO A 112 17.04 28.40 -8.35
C PRO A 112 16.61 27.81 -7.00
N SER A 113 15.32 27.84 -6.67
CA SER A 113 14.75 27.27 -5.44
C SER A 113 14.38 25.80 -5.63
N SER A 114 14.57 25.00 -4.58
CA SER A 114 14.13 23.60 -4.59
C SER A 114 12.61 23.48 -4.44
N CYS A 115 12.05 22.31 -4.73
CA CYS A 115 10.62 22.05 -4.52
C CYS A 115 10.21 22.21 -3.04
N GLU A 116 11.13 21.94 -2.12
CA GLU A 116 10.95 22.16 -0.68
C GLU A 116 10.87 23.66 -0.37
N ASP A 117 11.80 24.47 -0.89
CA ASP A 117 11.81 25.93 -0.65
C ASP A 117 10.55 26.62 -1.21
N LEU A 118 9.99 26.06 -2.27
CA LEU A 118 8.77 26.57 -2.92
C LEU A 118 7.50 26.32 -2.08
N GLN A 119 7.56 25.48 -1.05
CA GLN A 119 6.44 25.26 -0.12
C GLN A 119 6.14 26.46 0.79
N ASP A 120 7.16 27.28 1.05
CA ASP A 120 7.07 28.47 1.90
C ASP A 120 6.72 29.74 1.09
N THR A 121 6.63 29.61 -0.24
CA THR A 121 6.23 30.68 -1.14
C THR A 121 4.72 30.65 -1.32
N ASP A 122 4.06 31.81 -1.18
CA ASP A 122 2.63 31.97 -1.48
C ASP A 122 2.41 31.82 -2.98
N LEU A 123 2.21 30.58 -3.42
CA LEU A 123 1.93 30.20 -4.80
C LEU A 123 0.53 30.65 -5.28
N GLU A 124 -0.24 31.42 -4.47
CA GLU A 124 -1.56 31.99 -4.78
C GLU A 124 -2.55 30.99 -5.42
N LEU A 125 -2.47 29.71 -5.03
CA LEU A 125 -3.33 28.63 -5.52
C LEU A 125 -4.82 28.77 -5.09
N GLY A 126 -5.15 29.77 -4.29
CA GLY A 126 -6.47 29.94 -3.67
C GLY A 126 -6.78 28.88 -2.60
N VAL A 127 -5.75 28.16 -2.14
CA VAL A 127 -5.80 27.09 -1.13
C VAL A 127 -4.57 27.22 -0.24
N ASP A 128 -4.70 26.88 1.05
CA ASP A 128 -3.56 26.74 1.97
C ASP A 128 -2.61 25.63 1.48
N SER A 129 -1.57 26.04 0.75
CA SER A 129 -0.53 25.14 0.20
C SER A 129 0.70 25.02 1.11
N ASN A 130 0.74 25.70 2.25
CA ASN A 130 1.87 25.57 3.18
C ASN A 130 2.07 24.10 3.57
N SER A 131 3.32 23.64 3.60
CA SER A 131 3.73 22.27 3.93
C SER A 131 3.28 21.16 2.97
N PHE A 132 2.94 21.47 1.70
CA PHE A 132 2.58 20.42 0.74
C PHE A 132 3.71 19.38 0.60
N TYR A 133 4.98 19.83 0.56
CA TYR A 133 6.12 18.95 0.37
C TYR A 133 6.26 17.96 1.52
N ASP A 134 6.14 18.44 2.76
CA ASP A 134 6.18 17.60 3.96
C ASP A 134 5.04 16.57 3.99
N GLN A 135 3.80 17.01 3.71
CA GLN A 135 2.63 16.13 3.75
C GLN A 135 2.71 15.01 2.71
N PHE A 136 3.11 15.34 1.47
CA PHE A 136 3.27 14.34 0.41
C PHE A 136 4.45 13.40 0.68
N THR A 137 5.56 13.91 1.23
CA THR A 137 6.71 13.09 1.63
C THR A 137 6.33 12.08 2.72
N ILE A 138 5.59 12.51 3.75
CA ILE A 138 5.07 11.61 4.80
C ILE A 138 4.12 10.57 4.21
N ALA A 139 3.23 10.97 3.31
CA ALA A 139 2.30 10.06 2.65
C ALA A 139 3.03 9.00 1.80
N GLN A 140 4.04 9.40 1.02
CA GLN A 140 4.87 8.49 0.25
C GLN A 140 5.61 7.50 1.14
N PHE A 141 6.27 8.00 2.20
CA PHE A 141 6.96 7.14 3.16
C PHE A 141 5.99 6.14 3.81
N GLY A 142 4.80 6.60 4.20
CA GLY A 142 3.74 5.75 4.76
C GLY A 142 3.29 4.64 3.80
N LEU A 143 3.08 4.96 2.52
CA LEU A 143 2.69 3.99 1.50
C LEU A 143 3.77 2.94 1.24
N TRP A 144 5.03 3.35 1.08
CA TRP A 144 6.15 2.43 0.87
C TRP A 144 6.41 1.56 2.09
N SER A 145 6.28 2.11 3.30
CA SER A 145 6.37 1.36 4.55
C SER A 145 5.25 0.33 4.66
N ALA A 146 4.01 0.71 4.35
CA ALA A 146 2.87 -0.20 4.32
C ALA A 146 3.09 -1.32 3.30
N TRP A 147 3.60 -1.00 2.11
CA TRP A 147 3.92 -2.00 1.09
C TRP A 147 4.92 -3.06 1.61
N LEU A 148 5.99 -2.63 2.28
CA LEU A 148 6.96 -3.54 2.89
C LEU A 148 6.32 -4.42 3.99
N CYS A 149 5.46 -3.84 4.84
CA CYS A 149 4.71 -4.60 5.84
C CYS A 149 3.83 -5.68 5.17
N TRP A 150 3.10 -5.32 4.12
CA TRP A 150 2.25 -6.23 3.37
C TRP A 150 3.04 -7.33 2.65
N LEU A 151 4.23 -7.04 2.14
CA LEU A 151 5.14 -8.06 1.64
C LEU A 151 5.53 -9.06 2.73
N GLY A 152 5.89 -8.57 3.92
CA GLY A 152 6.19 -9.42 5.08
C GLY A 152 5.01 -10.32 5.45
N LEU A 153 3.80 -9.77 5.51
CA LEU A 153 2.57 -10.53 5.78
C LEU A 153 2.30 -11.59 4.70
N THR A 154 2.59 -11.28 3.43
CA THR A 154 2.44 -12.22 2.32
C THR A 154 3.40 -13.40 2.46
N VAL A 155 4.66 -13.15 2.83
CA VAL A 155 5.65 -14.21 3.08
C VAL A 155 5.20 -15.11 4.23
N LEU A 156 4.72 -14.53 5.34
CA LEU A 156 4.19 -15.30 6.48
C LEU A 156 2.96 -16.13 6.08
N ALA A 157 2.03 -15.55 5.32
CA ALA A 157 0.85 -16.27 4.83
C ALA A 157 1.24 -17.43 3.90
N PHE A 158 2.23 -17.22 3.03
CA PHE A 158 2.75 -18.27 2.15
C PHE A 158 3.39 -19.41 2.95
N LEU A 159 4.23 -19.09 3.94
CA LEU A 159 4.83 -20.09 4.83
C LEU A 159 3.75 -20.87 5.60
N LYS A 160 2.69 -20.21 6.05
CA LYS A 160 1.57 -20.85 6.73
C LYS A 160 0.83 -21.83 5.81
N VAL A 161 0.51 -21.41 4.58
CA VAL A 161 -0.13 -22.29 3.57
C VAL A 161 0.77 -23.48 3.25
N TYR A 162 2.07 -23.25 3.05
CA TYR A 162 3.03 -24.30 2.76
C TYR A 162 3.15 -25.30 3.92
N HIS A 163 3.26 -24.82 5.16
CA HIS A 163 3.33 -25.70 6.33
C HIS A 163 2.05 -26.52 6.49
N ASN A 164 0.88 -25.89 6.32
CA ASN A 164 -0.40 -26.58 6.45
C ASN A 164 -0.62 -27.63 5.35
N HIS A 165 -0.22 -27.32 4.11
CA HIS A 165 -0.23 -28.28 3.02
C HIS A 165 0.67 -29.49 3.31
N ARG A 166 1.91 -29.24 3.77
CA ARG A 166 2.86 -30.31 4.13
C ARG A 166 2.38 -31.14 5.31
N GLN A 167 1.75 -30.54 6.31
CA GLN A 167 1.13 -31.26 7.43
C GLN A 167 0.00 -32.17 6.95
N GLN A 168 -0.85 -31.68 6.04
CA GLN A 168 -1.95 -32.45 5.51
C GLN A 168 -1.45 -33.68 4.71
N GLU A 169 -0.41 -33.52 3.88
CA GLU A 169 0.24 -34.65 3.20
C GLU A 169 0.80 -35.70 4.17
N LEU A 170 1.40 -35.27 5.28
CA LEU A 170 1.92 -36.17 6.33
C LEU A 170 0.79 -36.89 7.08
N LEU A 171 -0.32 -36.22 7.34
CA LEU A 171 -1.49 -36.82 7.97
C LEU A 171 -2.10 -37.90 7.07
N ASP A 172 -2.23 -37.63 5.78
CA ASP A 172 -2.79 -38.57 4.81
C ASP A 172 -1.93 -39.82 4.67
N SER A 173 -0.59 -39.69 4.66
CA SER A 173 0.30 -40.85 4.62
C SER A 173 0.22 -41.70 5.89
N LEU A 174 0.17 -41.07 7.07
CA LEU A 174 0.02 -41.77 8.35
C LEU A 174 -1.32 -42.51 8.47
N VAL A 175 -2.41 -41.92 7.97
CA VAL A 175 -3.73 -42.56 7.92
C VAL A 175 -3.70 -43.77 6.99
N GLN A 176 -3.10 -43.63 5.81
CA GLN A 176 -2.95 -44.72 4.85
C GLN A 176 -2.12 -45.88 5.42
N GLU A 177 -1.00 -45.60 6.08
CA GLU A 177 -0.18 -46.62 6.76
C GLU A 177 -0.95 -47.32 7.89
N LYS A 178 -1.72 -46.57 8.68
CA LYS A 178 -2.59 -47.14 9.72
C LYS A 178 -3.61 -48.12 9.15
N GLU A 179 -4.30 -47.77 8.06
CA GLU A 179 -5.29 -48.64 7.42
C GLU A 179 -4.64 -49.93 6.88
N LEU A 180 -3.44 -49.83 6.30
CA LEU A 180 -2.68 -50.99 5.83
C LEU A 180 -2.31 -51.95 6.98
N LEU A 181 -1.84 -51.42 8.12
CA LEU A 181 -1.52 -52.21 9.30
C LEU A 181 -2.76 -52.89 9.91
N LEU A 182 -3.89 -52.17 9.99
CA LEU A 182 -5.16 -52.73 10.47
C LEU A 182 -5.66 -53.85 9.55
N ALA A 183 -5.54 -53.69 8.24
CA ALA A 183 -5.92 -54.70 7.26
C ALA A 183 -5.03 -55.96 7.33
N ALA A 184 -3.74 -55.80 7.62
CA ALA A 184 -2.81 -56.91 7.83
C ALA A 184 -3.13 -57.68 9.11
N PHE A 185 -3.36 -56.98 10.23
CA PHE A 185 -3.73 -57.60 11.50
C PHE A 185 -5.04 -58.38 11.40
N ARG A 186 -6.04 -57.83 10.71
CA ARG A 186 -7.34 -58.50 10.50
C ARG A 186 -7.22 -59.78 9.66
N ARG A 187 -6.24 -59.85 8.75
CA ARG A 187 -5.94 -61.09 8.00
C ARG A 187 -5.29 -62.14 8.88
N LEU A 188 -4.35 -61.75 9.74
CA LEU A 188 -3.68 -62.67 10.68
C LEU A 188 -4.66 -63.25 11.70
N SER A 189 -5.65 -62.47 12.17
CA SER A 189 -6.66 -62.95 13.14
C SER A 189 -7.70 -63.93 12.55
N LYS A 190 -7.75 -64.12 11.24
CA LYS A 190 -8.70 -65.05 10.57
C LYS A 190 -8.09 -66.42 10.26
N VAL A 191 -6.80 -66.59 10.48
CA VAL A 191 -6.04 -67.84 10.34
C VAL A 191 -5.88 -68.46 11.71
#